data_AF-A0A7S3T089-F1
#
_entry.id   AF-A0A7S3T089-F1
#
_cell.length_a   1.000
_cell.length_b   1.000
_cell.length_c   1.000
_cell.angle_alpha   90.00
_cell.angle_beta   90.00
_cell.angle_gamma   90.00
#
_symmetry.space_group_name_H-M   'P 1'
#
loop_
_entity.id
_entity.type
_entity.pdbx_description
1 polymer ?
#
loop_
_entity_poly.entity_id
_entity_poly.type
_entity_poly.pdbx_seq_one_letter_code
_entity_poly.pdbx_strand_id
1 'polypeptide(L)'
;AAAALVLYSHQDTILSLRATVRRAAAAFVALALAGAAVMCQLEGWDAMHGLYWAVVTLSSVGYGHLVPRFDAGRVVASLIMLGGVGCQATLFTALALLPAALRRRRLERRAMEHLARGKDKGGLADEELLELTAGETMKAWRLSSSDSYVTRDEFCLAMLLRLEKISAEDLRLVQDTFLRLDANRSGKLESRESASRRESQRELTASLDF
;
A
#
# COMPACT_ATOMS: atom_id res chain seq x y z
N ALA A 1 0.98 9.77 13.62
CA ALA A 1 0.84 8.47 14.33
C ALA A 1 -0.19 7.53 13.67
N ALA A 2 -1.49 7.86 13.64
CA ALA A 2 -2.52 6.98 13.04
C ALA A 2 -2.44 6.85 11.51
N ALA A 3 -2.09 7.92 10.79
CA ALA A 3 -1.92 7.91 9.33
C ALA A 3 -0.66 7.12 8.88
N ALA A 4 0.41 7.18 9.67
CA ALA A 4 1.65 6.43 9.43
C ALA A 4 1.48 4.91 9.65
N LEU A 5 0.62 4.51 10.60
CA LEU A 5 0.23 3.12 10.83
C LEU A 5 -0.58 2.51 9.67
N VAL A 6 -1.40 3.32 8.99
CA VAL A 6 -2.15 2.87 7.81
C VAL A 6 -1.23 2.69 6.58
N LEU A 7 -0.22 3.54 6.44
CA LEU A 7 0.72 3.49 5.30
C LEU A 7 1.83 2.43 5.45
N TYR A 8 2.37 2.21 6.64
CA TYR A 8 3.34 1.12 6.88
C TYR A 8 2.71 -0.27 6.75
N SER A 9 1.38 -0.38 6.96
CA SER A 9 0.66 -1.64 6.75
C SER A 9 0.57 -2.07 5.28
N HIS A 10 0.93 -1.21 4.31
CA HIS A 10 0.39 -1.30 2.96
C HIS A 10 0.99 -2.41 2.07
N GLN A 11 2.24 -2.83 2.29
CA GLN A 11 2.83 -3.99 1.58
C GLN A 11 2.29 -5.32 2.12
N ASP A 12 2.11 -5.42 3.45
CA ASP A 12 1.42 -6.54 4.11
C ASP A 12 -0.09 -6.53 3.84
N THR A 13 -0.67 -5.38 3.50
CA THR A 13 -2.11 -5.24 3.21
C THR A 13 -2.49 -6.02 1.96
N ILE A 14 -1.67 -6.07 0.91
CA ILE A 14 -2.06 -6.80 -0.32
C ILE A 14 -1.99 -8.32 -0.11
N LEU A 15 -0.97 -8.79 0.62
CA LEU A 15 -0.82 -10.21 0.99
C LEU A 15 -1.91 -10.64 1.98
N SER A 16 -2.18 -9.84 3.01
CA SER A 16 -3.24 -10.09 3.98
C SER A 16 -4.64 -9.88 3.40
N LEU A 17 -4.83 -9.02 2.39
CA LEU A 17 -6.08 -8.85 1.65
C LEU A 17 -6.44 -10.12 0.91
N ARG A 18 -5.48 -10.75 0.21
CA ARG A 18 -5.72 -12.05 -0.46
C ARG A 18 -6.15 -13.12 0.53
N ALA A 19 -5.45 -13.23 1.66
CA ALA A 19 -5.80 -14.19 2.71
C ALA A 19 -7.16 -13.89 3.34
N THR A 20 -7.48 -12.60 3.57
CA THR A 20 -8.74 -12.15 4.14
C THR A 20 -9.92 -12.35 3.18
N VAL A 21 -9.75 -12.04 1.90
CA VAL A 21 -10.75 -12.32 0.86
C VAL A 21 -11.00 -13.81 0.73
N ARG A 22 -9.95 -14.64 0.72
CA ARG A 22 -10.09 -16.10 0.69
C ARG A 22 -10.84 -16.63 1.92
N ARG A 23 -10.52 -16.14 3.11
CA ARG A 23 -11.24 -16.50 4.35
C ARG A 23 -12.69 -16.04 4.32
N ALA A 24 -12.97 -14.82 3.89
CA ALA A 24 -14.33 -14.29 3.76
C ALA A 24 -15.16 -15.06 2.73
N ALA A 25 -14.57 -15.40 1.57
CA ALA A 25 -15.22 -16.23 0.56
C ALA A 25 -15.51 -17.65 1.09
N ALA A 26 -14.54 -18.28 1.76
CA ALA A 26 -14.74 -19.59 2.37
C ALA A 26 -15.82 -19.56 3.46
N ALA A 27 -15.82 -18.52 4.31
CA ALA A 27 -16.84 -18.32 5.33
C ALA A 27 -18.23 -18.09 4.72
N PHE A 28 -18.33 -17.33 3.63
CA PHE A 28 -19.58 -17.11 2.91
C PHE A 28 -20.14 -18.41 2.34
N VAL A 29 -19.29 -19.22 1.69
CA VAL A 29 -19.70 -20.54 1.15
C VAL A 29 -20.12 -21.48 2.29
N ALA A 30 -19.35 -21.54 3.39
CA ALA A 30 -19.68 -22.35 4.54
C ALA A 30 -21.01 -21.94 5.18
N LEU A 31 -21.26 -20.63 5.32
CA LEU A 31 -22.50 -20.08 5.84
C LEU A 31 -23.68 -20.39 4.91
N ALA A 32 -23.50 -20.32 3.59
CA ALA A 32 -24.52 -20.67 2.61
C ALA A 32 -24.88 -22.16 2.68
N LEU A 33 -23.89 -23.05 2.75
CA LEU A 33 -24.12 -24.49 2.85
C LEU A 33 -24.76 -24.88 4.18
N ALA A 34 -24.28 -24.31 5.30
CA ALA A 34 -24.86 -24.53 6.62
C ALA A 34 -26.30 -24.01 6.69
N GLY A 35 -26.54 -22.80 6.18
CA GLY A 35 -27.88 -22.20 6.12
C GLY A 35 -28.84 -23.02 5.27
N ALA A 36 -28.41 -23.46 4.10
CA ALA A 36 -29.18 -24.36 3.23
C ALA A 36 -29.55 -25.66 3.96
N ALA A 37 -28.56 -26.33 4.58
CA ALA A 37 -28.78 -27.60 5.28
C ALA A 37 -29.76 -27.48 6.46
N VAL A 38 -29.64 -26.42 7.27
CA VAL A 38 -30.56 -26.18 8.39
C VAL A 38 -31.97 -25.86 7.87
N MET A 39 -32.09 -25.06 6.83
CA MET A 39 -33.39 -24.68 6.25
C MET A 39 -34.08 -25.84 5.55
N CYS A 40 -33.35 -26.74 4.88
CA CYS A 40 -33.93 -27.99 4.35
C CYS A 40 -34.61 -28.81 5.46
N GLN A 41 -34.03 -28.86 6.65
CA GLN A 41 -34.61 -29.60 7.78
C GLN A 41 -35.78 -28.87 8.44
N LEU A 42 -35.69 -27.55 8.61
CA LEU A 42 -36.75 -26.76 9.27
C LEU A 42 -37.96 -26.53 8.37
N GLU A 43 -37.75 -26.28 7.09
CA GLU A 43 -38.81 -25.92 6.13
C GLU A 43 -39.22 -27.07 5.21
N GLY A 44 -38.53 -28.23 5.30
CA GLY A 44 -38.81 -29.40 4.45
C GLY A 44 -38.45 -29.19 2.98
N TRP A 45 -37.56 -28.24 2.67
CA TRP A 45 -37.10 -27.98 1.31
C TRP A 45 -36.12 -29.07 0.85
N ASP A 46 -36.13 -29.36 -0.45
CA ASP A 46 -35.07 -30.17 -1.05
C ASP A 46 -33.72 -29.40 -1.03
N ALA A 47 -32.63 -30.12 -1.31
CA ALA A 47 -31.29 -29.54 -1.25
C ALA A 47 -31.10 -28.37 -2.24
N MET A 48 -31.77 -28.42 -3.40
CA MET A 48 -31.65 -27.38 -4.42
C MET A 48 -32.37 -26.10 -4.03
N HIS A 49 -33.61 -26.17 -3.53
CA HIS A 49 -34.33 -25.00 -3.03
C HIS A 49 -33.63 -24.41 -1.80
N GLY A 50 -33.10 -25.24 -0.89
CA GLY A 50 -32.33 -24.76 0.26
C GLY A 50 -31.05 -24.01 -0.14
N LEU A 51 -30.28 -24.56 -1.08
CA LEU A 51 -29.07 -23.90 -1.58
C LEU A 51 -29.40 -22.60 -2.33
N TYR A 52 -30.42 -22.64 -3.18
CA TYR A 52 -30.88 -21.48 -3.93
C TYR A 52 -31.35 -20.36 -2.99
N TRP A 53 -32.17 -20.68 -1.98
CA TRP A 53 -32.59 -19.73 -0.94
C TRP A 53 -31.38 -19.12 -0.22
N ALA A 54 -30.42 -19.94 0.20
CA ALA A 54 -29.25 -19.47 0.93
C ALA A 54 -28.40 -18.51 0.10
N VAL A 55 -28.13 -18.84 -1.17
CA VAL A 55 -27.36 -17.98 -2.08
C VAL A 55 -28.10 -16.68 -2.38
N VAL A 56 -29.40 -16.72 -2.70
CA VAL A 56 -30.21 -15.52 -3.00
C VAL A 56 -30.34 -14.60 -1.78
N THR A 57 -30.47 -15.19 -0.59
CA THR A 57 -30.57 -14.45 0.67
C THR A 57 -29.24 -13.81 1.06
N LEU A 58 -28.15 -14.59 1.06
CA LEU A 58 -26.82 -14.11 1.44
C LEU A 58 -26.20 -13.17 0.40
N SER A 59 -26.62 -13.25 -0.86
CA SER A 59 -26.24 -12.28 -1.90
C SER A 59 -27.08 -11.00 -1.86
N SER A 60 -28.03 -10.87 -0.91
CA SER A 60 -28.96 -9.75 -0.76
C SER A 60 -29.88 -9.51 -1.98
N VAL A 61 -30.02 -10.50 -2.87
CA VAL A 61 -30.94 -10.39 -4.02
C VAL A 61 -32.39 -10.54 -3.57
N GLY A 62 -32.68 -11.52 -2.71
CA GLY A 62 -33.94 -11.58 -1.96
C GLY A 62 -35.22 -11.62 -2.80
N TYR A 63 -35.27 -12.40 -3.89
CA TYR A 63 -36.45 -12.48 -4.78
C TYR A 63 -37.78 -12.85 -4.06
N GLY A 64 -37.74 -13.48 -2.88
CA GLY A 64 -38.92 -13.73 -2.05
C GLY A 64 -39.82 -14.89 -2.46
N HIS A 65 -39.47 -15.66 -3.50
CA HIS A 65 -40.22 -16.85 -3.94
C HIS A 65 -40.11 -18.02 -2.94
N LEU A 66 -38.99 -18.11 -2.22
CA LEU A 66 -38.77 -19.03 -1.10
C LEU A 66 -38.52 -18.18 0.15
N VAL A 67 -39.34 -18.41 1.18
CA VAL A 67 -39.25 -17.72 2.46
C VAL A 67 -39.58 -18.67 3.60
N PRO A 68 -38.92 -18.56 4.77
CA PRO A 68 -39.23 -19.36 5.93
C PRO A 68 -40.69 -19.18 6.36
N ARG A 69 -41.42 -20.29 6.47
CA ARG A 69 -42.82 -20.30 6.91
C ARG A 69 -42.94 -20.51 8.41
N PHE A 70 -41.99 -21.23 9.01
CA PHE A 70 -42.00 -21.53 10.43
C PHE A 70 -41.23 -20.48 11.22
N ASP A 71 -41.68 -20.19 12.45
CA ASP A 71 -41.04 -19.18 13.30
C ASP A 71 -39.59 -19.54 13.64
N ALA A 72 -39.29 -20.82 13.84
CA ALA A 72 -37.92 -21.30 14.01
C ALA A 72 -37.04 -21.01 12.77
N GLY A 73 -37.57 -21.24 11.57
CA GLY A 73 -36.89 -20.94 10.31
C GLY A 73 -36.62 -19.44 10.14
N ARG A 74 -37.55 -18.59 10.57
CA ARG A 74 -37.38 -17.11 10.53
C ARG A 74 -36.29 -16.63 11.47
N VAL A 75 -36.19 -17.20 12.68
CA VAL A 75 -35.12 -16.87 13.62
C VAL A 75 -33.76 -17.27 13.04
N VAL A 76 -33.65 -18.51 12.53
CA VAL A 76 -32.41 -19.00 11.91
C VAL A 76 -32.03 -18.17 10.68
N ALA A 77 -33.00 -17.87 9.82
CA ALA A 77 -32.78 -17.02 8.65
C ALA A 77 -32.24 -15.65 9.04
N SER A 78 -32.79 -15.03 10.09
CA SER A 78 -32.34 -13.73 10.60
C SER A 78 -30.88 -13.77 11.06
N LEU A 79 -30.48 -14.82 11.79
CA LEU A 79 -29.09 -15.01 12.24
C LEU A 79 -28.13 -15.20 11.06
N ILE A 80 -28.53 -15.99 10.06
CA ILE A 80 -27.74 -16.22 8.84
C ILE A 80 -27.58 -14.93 8.05
N MET A 81 -28.65 -14.13 7.89
CA MET A 81 -28.60 -12.84 7.20
C MET A 81 -27.61 -11.87 7.88
N LEU A 82 -27.64 -11.78 9.22
CA LEU A 82 -26.69 -10.95 9.98
C LEU A 82 -25.24 -11.40 9.75
N GLY A 83 -24.97 -12.71 9.74
CA GLY A 83 -23.66 -13.25 9.41
C GLY A 83 -23.24 -12.97 7.95
N GLY A 84 -24.19 -13.00 7.02
CA GLY A 84 -24.00 -12.74 5.60
C GLY A 84 -23.52 -11.31 5.32
N VAL A 85 -24.13 -10.32 5.98
CA VAL A 85 -23.78 -8.90 5.83
C VAL A 85 -22.29 -8.65 6.12
N GLY A 86 -21.76 -9.25 7.19
CA GLY A 86 -20.35 -9.12 7.55
C GLY A 86 -19.39 -9.67 6.48
N CYS A 87 -19.74 -10.83 5.90
CA CYS A 87 -18.97 -11.45 4.83
C CYS A 87 -19.02 -10.62 3.53
N GLN A 88 -20.21 -10.13 3.16
CA GLN A 88 -20.40 -9.28 1.97
C GLN A 88 -19.63 -7.97 2.05
N ALA A 89 -19.60 -7.30 3.21
CA ALA A 89 -18.88 -6.04 3.38
C ALA A 89 -17.39 -6.19 3.01
N THR A 90 -16.77 -7.30 3.41
CA THR A 90 -15.36 -7.59 3.11
C THR A 90 -15.14 -7.86 1.61
N LEU A 91 -16.04 -8.63 0.99
CA LEU A 91 -15.98 -8.94 -0.44
C LEU A 91 -16.18 -7.71 -1.32
N PHE A 92 -17.15 -6.84 -0.99
CA PHE A 92 -17.39 -5.59 -1.72
C PHE A 92 -16.23 -4.61 -1.58
N THR A 93 -15.66 -4.49 -0.37
CA THR A 93 -14.48 -3.65 -0.15
C THR A 93 -13.31 -4.10 -1.02
N ALA A 94 -13.06 -5.41 -1.10
CA ALA A 94 -12.00 -5.96 -1.94
C ALA A 94 -12.22 -5.67 -3.44
N LEU A 95 -13.46 -5.78 -3.92
CA LEU A 95 -13.82 -5.43 -5.30
C LEU A 95 -13.64 -3.93 -5.57
N ALA A 96 -14.07 -3.06 -4.65
CA ALA A 96 -13.94 -1.61 -4.78
C ALA A 96 -12.47 -1.15 -4.82
N LEU A 97 -11.57 -1.87 -4.15
CA LEU A 97 -10.13 -1.58 -4.15
C LEU A 97 -9.39 -2.10 -5.38
N LEU A 98 -10.00 -3.00 -6.17
CA LEU A 98 -9.35 -3.63 -7.31
C LEU A 98 -8.91 -2.61 -8.38
N PRO A 99 -9.74 -1.64 -8.82
CA PRO A 99 -9.32 -0.63 -9.77
C PRO A 99 -8.24 0.30 -9.21
N ALA A 100 -8.28 0.62 -7.91
CA ALA A 100 -7.26 1.46 -7.27
C ALA A 100 -5.88 0.76 -7.27
N ALA A 101 -5.85 -0.53 -6.93
CA ALA A 101 -4.65 -1.35 -7.00
C ALA A 101 -4.10 -1.49 -8.43
N LEU A 102 -4.98 -1.64 -9.42
CA LEU A 102 -4.59 -1.71 -10.84
C LEU A 102 -4.15 -0.37 -11.41
N ARG A 103 -4.79 0.74 -11.00
CA ARG A 103 -4.42 2.11 -11.42
C ARG A 103 -3.03 2.48 -10.93
N ARG A 104 -2.66 2.13 -9.68
CA ARG A 104 -1.31 2.38 -9.15
C ARG A 104 -0.22 1.75 -10.03
N ARG A 105 -0.35 0.48 -10.40
CA ARG A 105 0.62 -0.19 -11.29
C ARG A 105 0.73 0.47 -12.67
N ARG A 106 -0.38 1.00 -13.19
CA ARG A 106 -0.39 1.71 -14.47
C ARG A 106 0.28 3.07 -14.37
N LEU A 107 0.06 3.80 -13.28
CA LEU A 107 0.71 5.09 -13.03
C LEU A 107 2.21 4.92 -12.82
N GLU A 108 2.65 3.92 -12.04
CA GLU A 108 4.07 3.60 -11.88
C GLU A 108 4.75 3.26 -13.21
N ARG A 109 4.10 2.43 -14.05
CA ARG A 109 4.62 2.10 -15.38
C ARG A 109 4.66 3.32 -16.30
N ARG A 110 3.59 4.11 -16.35
CA ARG A 110 3.54 5.33 -17.18
C ARG A 110 4.56 6.36 -16.75
N ALA A 111 4.70 6.59 -15.44
CA ALA A 111 5.74 7.48 -14.91
C ALA A 111 7.13 6.99 -15.33
N MET A 112 7.46 5.70 -15.11
CA MET A 112 8.74 5.15 -15.59
C MET A 112 8.92 5.24 -17.11
N GLU A 113 7.88 4.97 -17.89
CA GLU A 113 7.92 5.05 -19.36
C GLU A 113 8.12 6.48 -19.87
N HIS A 114 7.47 7.47 -19.24
CA HIS A 114 7.66 8.89 -19.55
C HIS A 114 9.08 9.36 -19.20
N LEU A 115 9.66 8.84 -18.12
CA LEU A 115 11.04 9.15 -17.71
C LEU A 115 12.09 8.43 -18.57
N ALA A 116 11.79 7.21 -19.02
CA ALA A 116 12.69 6.40 -19.83
C ALA A 116 12.73 6.82 -21.31
N ARG A 117 11.70 7.53 -21.79
CA ARG A 117 11.78 8.22 -23.08
C ARG A 117 12.73 9.41 -22.91
N GLY A 118 13.97 9.25 -23.35
CA GLY A 118 14.95 10.33 -23.39
C GLY A 118 14.47 11.55 -24.19
N LYS A 119 15.19 12.68 -24.02
CA LYS A 119 14.89 14.02 -24.56
C LYS A 119 14.38 14.04 -26.02
N ASP A 120 14.87 13.16 -26.89
CA ASP A 120 14.58 13.16 -28.34
C ASP A 120 13.14 12.79 -28.76
N LYS A 121 12.28 12.29 -27.86
CA LYS A 121 10.91 11.87 -28.22
C LYS A 121 9.81 12.37 -27.27
N GLY A 122 10.04 13.48 -26.59
CA GLY A 122 9.11 14.04 -25.59
C GLY A 122 9.32 13.51 -24.17
N GLY A 123 10.57 13.20 -23.80
CA GLY A 123 10.96 13.06 -22.39
C GLY A 123 10.83 14.37 -21.62
N LEU A 124 10.86 14.29 -20.29
CA LEU A 124 10.80 15.41 -19.30
C LEU A 124 11.01 16.77 -19.97
N ALA A 125 9.90 17.47 -20.23
CA ALA A 125 9.96 18.82 -20.80
C ALA A 125 10.88 19.67 -19.92
N ASP A 126 11.57 20.67 -20.48
CA ASP A 126 12.48 21.52 -19.69
C ASP A 126 11.75 22.16 -18.47
N GLU A 127 10.42 22.28 -18.53
CA GLU A 127 9.53 22.68 -17.44
C GLU A 127 9.44 21.65 -16.30
N GLU A 128 9.32 20.36 -16.61
CA GLU A 128 9.32 19.27 -15.62
C GLU A 128 10.73 19.04 -15.05
N LEU A 129 11.77 19.31 -15.85
CA LEU A 129 13.15 19.36 -15.39
C LEU A 129 13.38 20.53 -14.41
N LEU A 130 12.78 21.70 -14.69
CA LEU A 130 12.79 22.89 -13.82
C LEU A 130 12.10 22.64 -12.49
N GLU A 131 10.97 21.94 -12.49
CA GLU A 131 10.33 21.49 -11.25
C GLU A 131 11.22 20.55 -10.44
N LEU A 132 11.97 19.68 -11.11
CA LEU A 132 12.90 18.75 -10.46
C LEU A 132 14.20 19.42 -9.99
N THR A 133 14.63 20.53 -10.57
CA THR A 133 15.85 21.26 -10.18
C THR A 133 15.62 22.31 -9.10
N ALA A 134 14.61 23.15 -9.27
CA ALA A 134 14.37 24.33 -8.43
C ALA A 134 12.94 24.42 -7.89
N GLY A 135 12.08 23.44 -8.17
CA GLY A 135 10.69 23.45 -7.74
C GLY A 135 10.54 23.48 -6.21
N GLU A 136 9.46 24.11 -5.75
CA GLU A 136 9.13 24.21 -4.31
C GLU A 136 9.07 22.83 -3.63
N THR A 137 8.72 21.78 -4.38
CA THR A 137 8.65 20.40 -3.90
C THR A 137 10.01 19.84 -3.49
N MET A 138 11.06 20.06 -4.28
CA MET A 138 12.43 19.62 -3.96
C MET A 138 12.98 20.34 -2.73
N LYS A 139 12.65 21.64 -2.59
CA LYS A 139 13.00 22.43 -1.40
C LYS A 139 12.23 21.94 -0.18
N ALA A 140 10.94 21.65 -0.31
CA ALA A 140 10.10 21.12 0.78
C ALA A 140 10.59 19.75 1.30
N TRP A 141 11.22 18.95 0.43
CA TRP A 141 11.82 17.66 0.79
C TRP A 141 13.29 17.74 1.20
N ARG A 142 13.91 18.93 1.22
CA ARG A 142 15.34 19.14 1.47
C ARG A 142 16.24 18.27 0.57
N LEU A 143 15.81 18.07 -0.66
CA LEU A 143 16.51 17.27 -1.66
C LEU A 143 17.28 18.11 -2.69
N SER A 144 17.15 19.44 -2.69
CA SER A 144 17.90 20.28 -3.62
C SER A 144 19.19 20.77 -2.97
N SER A 145 20.34 20.37 -3.53
CA SER A 145 21.66 20.93 -3.22
C SER A 145 21.99 22.18 -4.05
N SER A 146 21.36 22.33 -5.22
CA SER A 146 21.56 23.44 -6.15
C SER A 146 20.27 23.72 -6.92
N ASP A 147 20.03 25.00 -7.22
CA ASP A 147 18.89 25.42 -8.05
C ASP A 147 19.16 25.20 -9.56
N SER A 148 20.40 24.93 -9.97
CA SER A 148 20.81 24.85 -11.38
C SER A 148 20.95 23.44 -11.94
N TYR A 149 21.08 22.42 -11.08
CA TYR A 149 21.23 21.03 -11.49
C TYR A 149 20.65 20.08 -10.45
N VAL A 150 20.37 18.85 -10.87
CA VAL A 150 19.95 17.75 -10.00
C VAL A 150 20.95 16.63 -10.13
N THR A 151 21.45 16.16 -8.99
CA THR A 151 22.30 14.98 -8.95
C THR A 151 21.46 13.72 -9.18
N ARG A 152 22.10 12.65 -9.66
CA ARG A 152 21.45 11.36 -9.87
C ARG A 152 20.67 10.87 -8.65
N ASP A 153 21.22 11.08 -7.45
CA ASP A 153 20.66 10.53 -6.22
C ASP A 153 19.45 11.35 -5.76
N GLU A 154 19.50 12.68 -5.90
CA GLU A 154 18.36 13.58 -5.68
C GLU A 154 17.22 13.26 -6.65
N PHE A 155 17.53 13.03 -7.93
CA PHE A 155 16.55 12.62 -8.94
C PHE A 155 15.88 11.29 -8.57
N CYS A 156 16.67 10.29 -8.17
CA CYS A 156 16.14 8.99 -7.74
C CYS A 156 15.23 9.13 -6.52
N LEU A 157 15.63 9.89 -5.49
CA LEU A 157 14.84 10.11 -4.28
C LEU A 157 13.56 10.89 -4.56
N ALA A 158 13.64 11.96 -5.36
CA ALA A 158 12.48 12.71 -5.81
C ALA A 158 11.50 11.82 -6.58
N MET A 159 12.01 10.91 -7.40
CA MET A 159 11.18 9.97 -8.14
C MET A 159 10.51 8.95 -7.22
N LEU A 160 11.21 8.43 -6.22
CA LEU A 160 10.63 7.51 -5.24
C LEU A 160 9.55 8.18 -4.39
N LEU A 161 9.71 9.47 -4.05
CA LEU A 161 8.68 10.27 -3.38
C LEU A 161 7.47 10.55 -4.29
N ARG A 162 7.69 10.96 -5.54
CA ARG A 162 6.60 11.17 -6.53
C ARG A 162 5.81 9.89 -6.83
N LEU A 163 6.47 8.74 -6.77
CA LEU A 163 5.84 7.42 -6.90
C LEU A 163 5.21 6.91 -5.59
N GLU A 164 5.21 7.70 -4.52
CA GLU A 164 4.73 7.34 -3.18
C GLU A 164 5.36 6.04 -2.62
N LYS A 165 6.56 5.68 -3.08
CA LYS A 165 7.29 4.49 -2.59
C LYS A 165 7.97 4.76 -1.26
N ILE A 166 8.27 6.02 -1.00
CA ILE A 166 8.82 6.53 0.25
C ILE A 166 7.97 7.75 0.61
N SER A 167 7.65 7.94 1.89
CA SER A 167 6.95 9.14 2.34
C SER A 167 7.93 10.28 2.64
N ALA A 168 7.48 11.53 2.52
CA ALA A 168 8.30 12.68 2.88
C ALA A 168 8.65 12.73 4.37
N GLU A 169 7.81 12.14 5.23
CA GLU A 169 8.06 12.04 6.67
C GLU A 169 9.19 11.05 6.96
N ASP A 170 9.17 9.87 6.33
CA ASP A 170 10.22 8.86 6.48
C ASP A 170 11.56 9.38 5.97
N LEU A 171 11.56 10.07 4.83
CA LEU A 171 12.77 10.66 4.28
C LEU A 171 13.38 11.70 5.24
N ARG A 172 12.54 12.58 5.81
CA ARG A 172 12.99 13.58 6.79
C ARG A 172 13.57 12.93 8.05
N LEU A 173 12.95 11.86 8.54
CA LEU A 173 13.45 11.12 9.70
C LEU A 173 14.86 10.57 9.43
N VAL A 174 15.08 9.97 8.25
CA VAL A 174 16.39 9.43 7.86
C VAL A 174 17.41 10.54 7.67
N GLN A 175 17.03 11.65 7.02
CA GLN A 175 17.90 12.82 6.85
C GLN A 175 18.29 13.45 8.19
N ASP A 176 17.35 13.62 9.13
CA ASP A 176 17.64 14.16 10.45
C ASP A 176 18.54 13.21 11.25
N THR A 177 18.34 11.90 11.10
CA THR A 177 19.23 10.89 11.70
C THR A 177 20.65 11.00 11.13
N PHE A 178 20.77 11.18 9.81
CA PHE A 178 22.06 11.41 9.17
C PHE A 178 22.75 12.67 9.71
N LEU A 179 22.03 13.79 9.82
CA LEU A 179 22.58 15.06 10.33
C LEU A 179 23.05 14.97 11.79
N ARG A 180 22.41 14.12 12.61
CA ARG A 180 22.86 13.85 13.98
C ARG A 180 24.17 13.07 14.02
N LEU A 181 24.42 12.22 13.02
CA LEU A 181 25.62 11.40 12.91
C LEU A 181 26.76 12.13 12.17
N ASP A 182 26.43 13.05 11.27
CA ASP A 182 27.37 13.88 10.50
C ASP A 182 27.84 15.09 11.32
N ALA A 183 28.57 14.83 12.41
CA ALA A 183 29.00 15.86 13.35
C ALA A 183 29.85 16.97 12.72
N ASN A 184 30.62 16.64 11.67
CA ASN A 184 31.46 17.60 10.94
C ASN A 184 30.73 18.28 9.76
N ARG A 185 29.44 17.98 9.55
CA ARG A 185 28.61 18.49 8.44
C ARG A 185 29.29 18.32 7.09
N SER A 186 30.04 17.24 6.92
CA SER A 186 30.77 16.96 5.69
C SER A 186 29.85 16.46 4.57
N GLY A 187 28.60 16.13 4.89
CA GLY A 187 27.69 15.41 4.01
C GLY A 187 28.09 13.95 3.84
N LYS A 188 28.98 13.42 4.69
CA LYS A 188 29.51 12.05 4.63
C LYS A 188 29.60 11.45 6.03
N LEU A 189 29.17 10.20 6.17
CA LEU A 189 29.39 9.44 7.41
C LEU A 189 30.68 8.63 7.28
N GLU A 190 31.65 8.92 8.13
CA GLU A 190 32.92 8.20 8.18
C GLU A 190 32.87 7.09 9.23
N SER A 191 33.51 5.96 8.95
CA SER A 191 33.67 4.92 9.96
C SER A 191 34.73 5.35 10.98
N ARG A 192 34.58 4.95 12.24
CA ARG A 192 35.56 5.28 13.30
C ARG A 192 37.00 4.89 12.93
N GLU A 193 37.16 3.80 12.19
CA GLU A 193 38.46 3.30 11.72
C GLU A 193 39.07 4.16 10.59
N SER A 194 38.24 4.73 9.71
CA SER A 194 38.72 5.61 8.64
C SER A 194 39.04 7.02 9.15
N ALA A 195 38.33 7.49 10.17
CA ALA A 195 38.66 8.70 10.90
C ALA A 195 40.02 8.58 11.61
N SER A 196 40.24 7.49 12.37
CA SER A 196 41.51 7.27 13.09
C SER A 196 42.70 7.10 12.14
N ARG A 197 42.53 6.38 11.01
CA ARG A 197 43.59 6.25 9.99
C ARG A 197 44.00 7.58 9.38
N ARG A 198 43.06 8.49 9.13
CA ARG A 198 43.37 9.82 8.59
C ARG A 198 44.06 10.72 9.60
N GLU A 199 43.69 10.62 10.87
CA GLU A 199 44.33 11.35 11.94
C GLU A 199 45.78 10.88 12.13
N SER A 200 46.01 9.56 12.19
CA SER A 200 47.37 8.99 12.23
C SER A 200 48.19 9.31 10.98
N GLN A 201 47.58 9.31 9.78
CA GLN A 201 48.29 9.73 8.56
C GLN A 201 48.64 11.22 8.58
N ARG A 202 47.73 12.08 9.06
CA ARG A 202 47.98 13.53 9.21
C ARG A 202 49.14 13.79 10.17
N GLU A 203 49.16 13.13 11.32
CA GLU A 203 50.25 13.23 12.30
C GLU A 203 51.58 12.74 11.72
N LEU A 204 51.59 11.63 10.98
CA LEU A 204 52.79 11.16 10.29
C LEU A 204 53.30 12.16 9.26
N THR A 205 52.42 12.72 8.41
CA THR A 205 52.82 13.74 7.43
C THR A 205 53.34 15.01 8.09
N ALA A 206 52.71 15.46 9.19
CA ALA A 206 53.18 16.64 9.94
C ALA A 206 54.53 16.41 10.65
N SER A 207 54.86 15.15 10.99
CA SER A 207 56.15 14.77 11.57
C SER A 207 57.29 14.63 10.56
N LEU A 208 56.98 14.49 9.26
CA LEU A 208 57.95 14.39 8.18
C LEU A 208 58.30 15.74 7.54
N ASP A 209 57.50 16.78 7.83
CA ASP A 209 57.71 18.16 7.37
C ASP A 209 58.58 19.01 8.34
N PHE A 210 59.17 18.39 9.37
CA PHE A 210 60.16 18.97 10.30
C PHE A 210 61.54 18.31 10.11
#